data_AF-W5WBV6-F1
#
_entry.id   AF-W5WBV6-F1
#
_cell.length_a   1.000
_cell.length_b   1.000
_cell.length_c   1.000
_cell.angle_alpha   90.00
_cell.angle_beta   90.00
_cell.angle_gamma   90.00
#
_symmetry.space_group_name_H-M   'P 1'
#
loop_
_entity.id
_entity.type
_entity.pdbx_description
1 polymer ?
#
loop_
_entity_poly.entity_id
_entity_poly.type
_entity_poly.pdbx_seq_one_letter_code
_entity_poly.pdbx_strand_id
1 'polypeptide(L)'
;MKRSRMATIRTLRWDEPLPEATPRRYRDGRGYIRLRWLVGTQQYVEEYEHRLVAGRPHPRFHVHHRNEVKDDNRPENLEILTPGEHEARHGNLKKSPGRTPGVRRFAPYQGRAAMEKAQRRLAREAQRRDEVNRMRDLYESGLTTVEIAGIVGIDASNVYRRLAAAGVVMRTSTDYATVLNDREIGDKYQTGRSLQSLAREWRVTSGRIAEALDRAGVPRRKPGRSSNRAHEGENRAREIVYARSGRVCERCSNARATEWHHRKNRSQGGKWCANNGLDLCAPCHLDVTNTNGKRAEYEDKGWIVPSHRDPAAVPALIYHPSIGHDYVLLMEDGSVQLAPWPNSSIGHPDDLPTRQPDTTAGAA
;
A
#
# COMPACT_ATOMS: atom_id res chain seq x y z
N MET A 1 5.46 11.16 20.69
CA MET A 1 5.65 9.69 20.74
C MET A 1 6.34 9.21 19.47
N LYS A 2 7.63 8.86 19.52
CA LYS A 2 8.34 8.16 18.43
C LYS A 2 7.57 6.88 18.12
N ARG A 3 7.04 6.69 16.90
CA ARG A 3 6.57 5.35 16.48
C ARG A 3 7.80 4.46 16.52
N SER A 4 7.87 3.61 17.55
CA SER A 4 8.91 2.60 17.66
C SER A 4 8.91 1.83 16.35
N ARG A 5 9.99 1.92 15.58
CA ARG A 5 10.19 1.03 14.43
C ARG A 5 9.93 -0.38 14.95
N MET A 6 8.99 -1.07 14.31
CA MET A 6 8.69 -2.46 14.69
C MET A 6 9.99 -3.22 14.57
N ALA A 7 10.40 -3.85 15.67
CA ALA A 7 11.64 -4.61 15.67
C ALA A 7 11.53 -5.73 14.63
N THR A 8 12.55 -5.85 13.78
CA THR A 8 12.59 -6.89 12.76
C THR A 8 12.89 -8.22 13.45
N ILE A 9 12.01 -9.20 13.27
CA ILE A 9 12.20 -10.56 13.79
C ILE A 9 12.58 -11.46 12.62
N ARG A 10 13.70 -12.18 12.74
CA ARG A 10 14.13 -13.20 11.76
C ARG A 10 14.49 -14.51 12.45
N THR A 11 14.50 -15.60 11.69
CA THR A 11 15.06 -16.87 12.17
C THR A 11 16.60 -16.80 12.18
N LEU A 12 17.22 -17.36 13.21
CA LEU A 12 18.67 -17.52 13.28
C LEU A 12 19.13 -18.44 12.13
N ARG A 13 20.21 -18.09 11.41
CA ARG A 13 20.72 -18.98 10.35
C ARG A 13 21.43 -20.17 10.98
N TRP A 14 21.48 -21.30 10.29
CA TRP A 14 22.04 -22.54 10.86
C TRP A 14 23.55 -22.46 11.12
N ASP A 15 24.26 -21.67 10.33
CA ASP A 15 25.71 -21.41 10.37
C ASP A 15 26.10 -20.18 11.21
N GLU A 16 25.12 -19.40 11.66
CA GLU A 16 25.34 -18.21 12.47
C GLU A 16 25.67 -18.61 13.93
N PRO A 17 26.66 -17.99 14.59
CA PRO A 17 26.93 -18.25 16.00
C PRO A 17 25.72 -17.88 16.87
N LEU A 18 25.55 -18.57 17.99
CA LEU A 18 24.49 -18.23 18.94
C LEU A 18 24.78 -16.86 19.57
N PRO A 19 23.80 -15.96 19.67
CA PRO A 19 24.01 -14.71 20.38
C PRO A 19 24.32 -14.97 21.86
N GLU A 20 25.28 -14.23 22.43
CA GLU A 20 25.72 -14.38 23.82
C GLU A 20 24.65 -13.97 24.85
N ALA A 21 23.71 -13.10 24.45
CA ALA A 21 22.65 -12.64 25.34
C ALA A 21 21.72 -13.78 25.77
N THR A 22 21.16 -13.70 26.98
CA THR A 22 20.15 -14.66 27.43
C THR A 22 18.85 -14.52 26.59
N PRO A 23 18.36 -15.58 25.93
CA PRO A 23 17.14 -15.49 25.14
C PRO A 23 15.88 -15.41 26.00
N ARG A 24 14.86 -14.75 25.47
CA ARG A 24 13.47 -14.89 25.94
C ARG A 24 12.87 -16.19 25.41
N ARG A 25 12.39 -17.05 26.32
CA ARG A 25 11.72 -18.32 26.02
C ARG A 25 10.20 -18.14 25.97
N TYR A 26 9.52 -18.66 24.95
CA TYR A 26 8.05 -18.58 24.83
C TYR A 26 7.45 -19.71 23.97
N ARG A 27 6.16 -20.01 24.11
CA ARG A 27 5.42 -21.00 23.31
C ARG A 27 4.69 -20.32 22.14
N ASP A 28 4.78 -20.88 20.94
CA ASP A 28 4.08 -20.36 19.75
C ASP A 28 2.65 -20.93 19.58
N GLY A 29 1.90 -20.44 18.59
CA GLY A 29 0.54 -20.90 18.30
C GLY A 29 0.44 -22.34 17.78
N ARG A 30 1.56 -23.02 17.52
CA ARG A 30 1.63 -24.44 17.11
C ARG A 30 2.06 -25.35 18.27
N GLY A 31 2.36 -24.78 19.43
CA GLY A 31 2.76 -25.49 20.65
C GLY A 31 4.26 -25.67 20.84
N TYR A 32 5.11 -25.15 19.94
CA TYR A 32 6.57 -25.28 20.07
C TYR A 32 7.15 -24.19 20.97
N ILE A 33 8.25 -24.52 21.66
CA ILE A 33 9.04 -23.51 22.39
C ILE A 33 10.04 -22.85 21.44
N ARG A 34 10.05 -21.51 21.44
CA ARG A 34 10.97 -20.64 20.70
C ARG A 34 11.82 -19.82 21.67
N LEU A 35 13.09 -19.65 21.32
CA LEU A 35 14.02 -18.74 21.98
C LEU A 35 14.20 -17.50 21.12
N ARG A 36 14.16 -16.31 21.73
CA ARG A 36 14.31 -15.01 21.05
C ARG A 36 15.44 -14.20 21.68
N TRP A 37 16.43 -13.83 20.90
CA TRP A 37 17.53 -12.96 21.31
C TRP A 37 17.40 -11.57 20.70
N LEU A 38 17.83 -10.55 21.42
CA LEU A 38 18.01 -9.20 20.89
C LEU A 38 19.45 -9.09 20.35
N VAL A 39 19.61 -8.91 19.03
CA VAL A 39 20.91 -8.82 18.33
C VAL A 39 21.12 -7.44 17.71
N GLY A 40 21.06 -6.43 18.56
CA GLY A 40 21.19 -5.01 18.17
C GLY A 40 20.09 -4.16 18.79
N THR A 41 19.95 -2.92 18.32
CA THR A 41 19.04 -1.95 18.96
C THR A 41 17.55 -2.25 18.69
N GLN A 42 17.22 -2.90 17.56
CA GLN A 42 15.84 -3.20 17.15
C GLN A 42 15.72 -4.49 16.29
N GLN A 43 16.61 -5.45 16.49
CA GLN A 43 16.60 -6.72 15.75
C GLN A 43 16.50 -7.89 16.70
N TYR A 44 15.56 -8.78 16.45
CA TYR A 44 15.45 -10.04 17.16
C TYR A 44 15.77 -11.21 16.22
N VAL A 45 16.51 -12.17 16.74
CA VAL A 45 16.66 -13.49 16.11
C VAL A 45 15.93 -14.52 16.93
N GLU A 46 15.39 -15.53 16.26
CA GLU A 46 14.68 -16.63 16.91
C GLU A 46 15.11 -17.99 16.40
N GLU A 47 15.05 -18.98 17.27
CA GLU A 47 15.27 -20.38 16.93
C GLU A 47 14.34 -21.27 17.77
N TYR A 48 14.00 -22.45 17.25
CA TYR A 48 13.26 -23.44 18.02
C TYR A 48 14.17 -24.09 19.07
N GLU A 49 13.70 -24.17 20.32
CA GLU A 49 14.48 -24.75 21.42
C GLU A 49 14.89 -26.19 21.14
N HIS A 50 13.98 -27.02 20.60
CA HIS A 50 14.32 -28.40 20.23
C HIS A 50 15.44 -28.50 19.19
N ARG A 51 15.58 -27.53 18.26
CA ARG A 51 16.69 -27.54 17.31
C ARG A 51 18.02 -27.23 17.97
N LEU A 52 18.02 -26.33 18.96
CA LEU A 52 19.23 -26.02 19.74
C LEU A 52 19.67 -27.22 20.58
N VAL A 53 18.73 -27.84 21.30
CA VAL A 53 19.03 -29.00 22.14
C VAL A 53 19.52 -30.19 21.31
N ALA A 54 19.00 -30.36 20.09
CA ALA A 54 19.47 -31.36 19.13
C ALA A 54 20.77 -30.98 18.39
N GLY A 55 21.51 -29.95 18.83
CA GLY A 55 22.80 -29.58 18.23
C GLY A 55 22.71 -28.84 16.89
N ARG A 56 21.59 -28.16 16.61
CA ARG A 56 21.37 -27.31 15.42
C ARG A 56 21.68 -28.01 14.10
N PRO A 57 20.97 -29.12 13.76
CA PRO A 57 21.22 -29.82 12.51
C PRO A 57 20.96 -28.91 11.30
N HIS A 58 21.58 -29.25 10.17
CA HIS A 58 21.38 -28.54 8.89
C HIS A 58 19.87 -28.43 8.55
N PRO A 59 19.40 -27.35 7.90
CA PRO A 59 17.97 -27.15 7.58
C PRO A 59 17.31 -28.27 6.76
N ARG A 60 18.10 -29.13 6.12
CA ARG A 60 17.63 -30.33 5.40
C ARG A 60 17.13 -31.44 6.33
N PHE A 61 17.47 -31.40 7.62
CA PHE A 61 17.00 -32.36 8.60
C PHE A 61 15.91 -31.74 9.50
N HIS A 62 14.99 -32.61 9.91
CA HIS A 62 13.93 -32.30 10.86
C HIS A 62 14.30 -32.82 12.23
N VAL A 63 13.96 -32.08 13.27
CA VAL A 63 14.04 -32.56 14.65
C VAL A 63 12.63 -32.98 15.05
N HIS A 64 12.48 -34.21 15.49
CA HIS A 64 11.21 -34.85 15.79
C HIS A 64 11.11 -35.15 17.29
N HIS A 65 9.95 -34.88 17.89
CA HIS A 65 9.62 -35.24 19.26
C HIS A 65 9.08 -36.68 19.29
N ARG A 66 9.79 -37.60 19.92
CA ARG A 66 9.44 -39.03 19.96
C ARG A 66 8.08 -39.29 20.62
N ASN A 67 7.74 -38.52 21.65
CA ASN A 67 6.46 -38.61 22.36
C ASN A 67 5.37 -37.67 21.82
N GLU A 68 5.63 -36.95 20.71
CA GLU A 68 4.73 -35.96 20.10
C GLU A 68 4.39 -34.73 20.96
N VAL A 69 4.98 -34.60 22.14
CA VAL A 69 4.82 -33.47 23.05
C VAL A 69 5.83 -32.36 22.67
N LYS A 70 5.36 -31.35 21.96
CA LYS A 70 6.18 -30.31 21.29
C LYS A 70 6.98 -29.38 22.22
N ASP A 71 6.64 -29.37 23.50
CA ASP A 71 7.29 -28.61 24.56
C ASP A 71 8.24 -29.45 25.41
N ASP A 72 8.28 -30.77 25.21
CA ASP A 72 9.25 -31.66 25.84
C ASP A 72 10.54 -31.73 25.02
N ASN A 73 11.42 -30.76 25.25
CA ASN A 73 12.67 -30.60 24.50
C ASN A 73 13.87 -31.29 25.16
N ARG A 74 13.66 -32.31 26.01
CA ARG A 74 14.75 -33.09 26.59
C ARG A 74 15.52 -33.85 25.48
N PRO A 75 16.87 -33.89 25.49
CA PRO A 75 17.65 -34.51 24.42
C PRO A 75 17.21 -35.94 24.06
N GLU A 76 16.84 -36.74 25.06
CA GLU A 76 16.38 -38.13 24.90
C GLU A 76 15.03 -38.26 24.15
N ASN A 77 14.23 -37.19 24.11
CA ASN A 77 12.95 -37.13 23.39
C ASN A 77 13.10 -36.59 21.95
N LEU A 78 14.30 -36.13 21.57
CA LEU A 78 14.54 -35.51 20.27
C LEU A 78 15.27 -36.47 19.33
N GLU A 79 14.84 -36.51 18.09
CA GLU A 79 15.44 -37.35 17.05
C GLU A 79 15.63 -36.55 15.76
N ILE A 80 16.82 -36.60 15.18
CA ILE A 80 17.13 -35.91 13.92
C ILE A 80 16.83 -36.87 12.77
N LEU A 81 15.89 -36.50 11.91
CA LEU A 81 15.42 -37.30 10.80
C LEU A 81 15.62 -36.56 9.48
N THR A 82 15.84 -37.30 8.40
CA THR A 82 15.68 -36.78 7.04
C THR A 82 14.20 -36.43 6.78
N PRO A 83 13.89 -35.60 5.76
CA PRO A 83 12.50 -35.28 5.43
C PRO A 83 11.68 -36.53 5.11
N GLY A 84 12.27 -37.52 4.44
CA GLY A 84 11.61 -38.79 4.11
C GLY A 84 11.33 -39.66 5.33
N GLU A 85 12.27 -39.78 6.27
CA GLU A 85 12.04 -40.51 7.53
C GLU A 85 11.00 -39.81 8.41
N HIS A 86 11.04 -38.48 8.47
CA HIS A 86 10.05 -37.68 9.19
C HIS A 86 8.66 -37.84 8.58
N GLU A 87 8.53 -37.79 7.25
CA GLU A 87 7.28 -38.06 6.56
C GLU A 87 6.80 -39.50 6.77
N ALA A 88 7.68 -40.50 6.72
CA ALA A 88 7.32 -41.90 6.96
C ALA A 88 6.74 -42.11 8.37
N ARG A 89 7.28 -41.43 9.38
CA ARG A 89 6.80 -41.49 10.77
C ARG A 89 5.39 -40.90 10.92
N HIS A 90 5.13 -39.76 10.27
CA HIS A 90 3.78 -39.17 10.21
C HIS A 90 2.84 -39.90 9.24
N GLY A 91 3.38 -40.58 8.23
CA GLY A 91 2.66 -41.34 7.22
C GLY A 91 2.09 -42.64 7.78
N ASN A 92 2.80 -43.29 8.71
CA ASN A 92 2.32 -44.49 9.39
C ASN A 92 1.14 -44.20 10.33
N LEU A 93 1.09 -43.03 10.99
CA LEU A 93 -0.07 -42.63 11.80
C LEU A 93 -1.35 -42.39 10.96
N LYS A 94 -1.20 -42.09 9.66
CA LYS A 94 -2.34 -41.93 8.74
C LYS A 94 -2.83 -43.23 8.10
N LYS A 95 -2.13 -44.35 8.30
CA LYS A 95 -2.57 -45.69 7.91
C LYS A 95 -3.45 -46.28 9.02
N SER A 96 -4.64 -45.74 9.21
CA SER A 96 -5.69 -46.50 9.88
C SER A 96 -5.87 -47.83 9.13
N PRO A 97 -5.78 -49.00 9.79
CA PRO A 97 -5.93 -50.29 9.14
C PRO A 97 -7.33 -50.37 8.52
N GLY A 98 -7.40 -50.32 7.19
CA GLY A 98 -8.65 -50.25 6.43
C GLY A 98 -8.68 -49.23 5.29
N ARG A 99 -7.69 -48.35 5.16
CA ARG A 99 -7.65 -47.37 4.05
C ARG A 99 -6.72 -47.82 2.92
N THR A 100 -7.29 -48.38 1.86
CA THR A 100 -6.57 -48.80 0.65
C THR A 100 -5.77 -47.63 0.05
N PRO A 101 -4.44 -47.71 -0.06
CA PRO A 101 -3.62 -46.67 -0.66
C PRO A 101 -3.71 -46.77 -2.18
N GLY A 102 -4.25 -45.74 -2.83
CA GLY A 102 -4.19 -45.65 -4.31
C GLY A 102 -5.38 -44.96 -4.97
N VAL A 103 -6.53 -44.88 -4.30
CA VAL A 103 -7.65 -44.06 -4.79
C VAL A 103 -7.87 -42.98 -3.75
N ARG A 104 -7.43 -41.74 -4.02
CA ARG A 104 -8.13 -40.59 -3.45
C ARG A 104 -9.54 -40.68 -4.02
N ARG A 105 -10.40 -41.52 -3.43
CA ARG A 105 -11.83 -41.39 -3.58
C ARG A 105 -12.08 -40.00 -3.04
N PHE A 106 -12.15 -39.02 -3.95
CA PHE A 106 -12.95 -37.84 -3.74
C PHE A 106 -14.29 -38.43 -3.32
N ALA A 107 -14.51 -38.58 -2.00
CA ALA A 107 -15.75 -39.10 -1.50
C ALA A 107 -16.80 -38.20 -2.15
N PRO A 108 -17.66 -38.75 -3.03
CA PRO A 108 -18.43 -37.94 -3.95
C PRO A 108 -19.42 -37.12 -3.12
N TYR A 109 -19.04 -35.91 -2.72
CA TYR A 109 -19.84 -34.89 -2.03
C TYR A 109 -21.09 -35.46 -1.31
N GLN A 110 -20.96 -36.46 -0.42
CA GLN A 110 -22.14 -37.19 0.09
C GLN A 110 -22.89 -36.42 1.18
N GLY A 111 -22.33 -35.30 1.65
CA GLY A 111 -23.07 -34.35 2.46
C GLY A 111 -24.00 -33.52 1.59
N ARG A 112 -25.27 -33.35 2.00
CA ARG A 112 -26.24 -32.45 1.36
C ARG A 112 -25.64 -31.06 1.06
N ALA A 113 -24.88 -30.48 1.99
CA ALA A 113 -24.19 -29.19 1.81
C ALA A 113 -23.15 -29.22 0.68
N ALA A 114 -22.51 -30.36 0.49
CA ALA A 114 -21.49 -30.59 -0.52
C ALA A 114 -22.16 -30.66 -1.92
N MET A 115 -23.30 -31.35 -2.05
CA MET A 115 -24.13 -31.36 -3.26
C MET A 115 -24.71 -29.97 -3.57
N GLU A 116 -25.22 -29.26 -2.57
CA GLU A 116 -25.72 -27.89 -2.75
C GLU A 116 -24.62 -26.94 -3.25
N LYS A 117 -23.38 -27.07 -2.73
CA LYS A 117 -22.23 -26.31 -3.22
C LYS A 117 -21.89 -26.66 -4.68
N ALA A 118 -21.96 -27.94 -5.05
CA ALA A 118 -21.74 -28.39 -6.43
C ALA A 118 -22.82 -27.86 -7.38
N GLN A 119 -24.10 -27.93 -7.00
CA GLN A 119 -25.22 -27.37 -7.76
C GLN A 119 -25.08 -25.86 -7.95
N ARG A 120 -24.75 -25.10 -6.89
CA ARG A 120 -24.49 -23.66 -6.99
C ARG A 120 -23.33 -23.34 -7.93
N ARG A 121 -22.28 -24.17 -7.94
CA ARG A 121 -21.16 -24.01 -8.87
C ARG A 121 -21.60 -24.23 -10.32
N LEU A 122 -22.32 -25.32 -10.60
CA LEU A 122 -22.85 -25.60 -11.94
C LEU A 122 -23.79 -24.49 -12.42
N ALA A 123 -24.68 -23.99 -11.54
CA ALA A 123 -25.55 -22.86 -11.84
C ALA A 123 -24.77 -21.59 -12.20
N ARG A 124 -23.69 -21.27 -11.45
CA ARG A 124 -22.80 -20.13 -11.76
C ARG A 124 -21.99 -20.34 -13.04
N GLU A 125 -21.63 -21.57 -13.38
CA GLU A 125 -20.95 -21.89 -14.64
C GLU A 125 -21.92 -21.74 -15.83
N ALA A 126 -23.15 -22.21 -15.70
CA ALA A 126 -24.21 -22.01 -16.70
C ALA A 126 -24.51 -20.51 -16.91
N GLN A 127 -24.74 -19.76 -15.83
CA GLN A 127 -24.99 -18.32 -15.90
C GLN A 127 -23.83 -17.57 -16.57
N ARG A 128 -22.58 -17.91 -16.24
CA ARG A 128 -21.40 -17.30 -16.89
C ARG A 128 -21.35 -17.62 -18.38
N ARG A 129 -21.69 -18.84 -18.79
CA ARG A 129 -21.74 -19.22 -20.20
C ARG A 129 -22.82 -18.44 -20.95
N ASP A 130 -24.00 -18.29 -20.38
CA ASP A 130 -25.10 -17.54 -20.99
C ASP A 130 -24.76 -16.04 -21.11
N GLU A 131 -24.10 -15.48 -20.08
CA GLU A 131 -23.60 -14.10 -20.11
C GLU A 131 -22.55 -13.90 -21.22
N VAL A 132 -21.64 -14.86 -21.42
CA VAL A 132 -20.64 -14.82 -22.49
C VAL A 132 -21.27 -14.94 -23.88
N ASN A 133 -22.29 -15.79 -24.04
CA ASN A 133 -23.04 -15.88 -25.29
C ASN A 133 -23.76 -14.57 -25.60
N ARG A 134 -24.42 -13.96 -24.61
CA ARG A 134 -25.03 -12.62 -24.76
C ARG A 134 -24.00 -11.56 -25.16
N MET A 135 -22.80 -11.56 -24.58
CA MET A 135 -21.73 -10.64 -24.99
C MET A 135 -21.33 -10.86 -26.45
N ARG A 136 -21.28 -12.12 -26.90
CA ARG A 136 -20.93 -12.49 -28.27
C ARG A 136 -21.97 -11.98 -29.26
N ASP A 137 -23.25 -12.20 -28.99
CA ASP A 137 -24.34 -11.74 -29.86
C ASP A 137 -24.32 -10.20 -29.99
N LEU A 138 -24.13 -9.48 -28.87
CA LEU A 138 -23.97 -8.01 -28.90
C LEU A 138 -22.76 -7.59 -29.73
N TYR A 139 -21.66 -8.32 -29.61
CA TYR A 139 -20.44 -8.03 -30.34
C TYR A 139 -20.58 -8.25 -31.85
N GLU A 140 -21.20 -9.35 -32.26
CA GLU A 140 -21.49 -9.71 -33.64
C GLU A 140 -22.49 -8.74 -34.29
N SER A 141 -23.41 -8.17 -33.50
CA SER A 141 -24.30 -7.09 -33.95
C SER A 141 -23.59 -5.73 -34.16
N GLY A 142 -22.29 -5.65 -33.90
CA GLY A 142 -21.46 -4.49 -34.19
C GLY A 142 -21.05 -3.67 -32.98
N LEU A 143 -21.57 -3.93 -31.78
CA LEU A 143 -21.24 -3.15 -30.59
C LEU A 143 -19.80 -3.35 -30.14
N THR A 144 -19.15 -2.26 -29.73
CA THR A 144 -17.80 -2.29 -29.17
C THR A 144 -17.78 -2.94 -27.78
N THR A 145 -16.63 -3.43 -27.33
CA THR A 145 -16.47 -3.99 -25.98
C THR A 145 -16.81 -3.00 -24.87
N VAL A 146 -16.65 -1.68 -25.13
CA VAL A 146 -17.00 -0.60 -24.19
C VAL A 146 -18.52 -0.43 -24.08
N GLU A 147 -19.24 -0.48 -25.19
CA GLU A 147 -20.71 -0.41 -25.18
C GLU A 147 -21.31 -1.65 -24.54
N ILE A 148 -20.78 -2.84 -24.85
CA ILE A 148 -21.17 -4.10 -24.21
C ILE A 148 -20.95 -4.04 -22.70
N ALA A 149 -19.81 -3.49 -22.26
CA ALA A 149 -19.52 -3.28 -20.84
C ALA A 149 -20.59 -2.41 -20.15
N GLY A 150 -21.01 -1.33 -20.79
CA GLY A 150 -22.11 -0.48 -20.31
C GLY A 150 -23.45 -1.23 -20.20
N ILE A 151 -23.76 -2.11 -21.15
CA ILE A 151 -25.00 -2.91 -21.17
C ILE A 151 -25.00 -4.02 -20.12
N VAL A 152 -23.86 -4.71 -19.95
CA VAL A 152 -23.75 -5.88 -19.06
C VAL A 152 -23.38 -5.47 -17.62
N GLY A 153 -22.87 -4.25 -17.43
CA GLY A 153 -22.48 -3.76 -16.10
C GLY A 153 -21.14 -4.32 -15.60
N ILE A 154 -20.20 -4.59 -16.51
CA ILE A 154 -18.86 -5.07 -16.18
C ILE A 154 -17.79 -4.24 -16.91
N ASP A 155 -16.54 -4.30 -16.45
CA ASP A 155 -15.43 -3.59 -17.10
C ASP A 155 -15.17 -4.07 -18.55
N ALA A 156 -14.84 -3.15 -19.45
CA ALA A 156 -14.58 -3.45 -20.87
C ALA A 156 -13.43 -4.44 -21.09
N SER A 157 -12.40 -4.42 -20.23
CA SER A 157 -11.31 -5.40 -20.29
C SER A 157 -11.78 -6.80 -19.89
N ASN A 158 -12.80 -6.91 -19.04
CA ASN A 158 -13.42 -8.20 -18.71
C ASN A 158 -14.25 -8.74 -19.88
N VAL A 159 -15.01 -7.88 -20.57
CA VAL A 159 -15.73 -8.27 -21.80
C VAL A 159 -14.75 -8.82 -22.83
N TYR A 160 -13.67 -8.07 -23.12
CA TYR A 160 -12.62 -8.49 -24.06
C TYR A 160 -12.06 -9.87 -23.71
N ARG A 161 -11.61 -10.07 -22.47
CA ARG A 161 -11.02 -11.35 -22.04
C ARG A 161 -11.99 -12.52 -22.15
N ARG A 162 -13.26 -12.30 -21.83
CA ARG A 162 -14.29 -13.34 -21.89
C ARG A 162 -14.63 -13.72 -23.33
N LEU A 163 -14.77 -12.74 -24.22
CA LEU A 163 -14.97 -12.98 -25.65
C LEU A 163 -13.78 -13.73 -26.28
N ALA A 164 -12.55 -13.27 -26.00
CA ALA A 164 -11.34 -13.92 -26.49
C ALA A 164 -11.20 -15.37 -25.96
N ALA A 165 -11.45 -15.60 -24.67
CA ALA A 165 -11.45 -16.94 -24.08
C ALA A 165 -12.54 -17.86 -24.66
N ALA A 166 -13.61 -17.29 -25.20
CA ALA A 166 -14.66 -18.01 -25.89
C ALA A 166 -14.37 -18.25 -27.39
N GLY A 167 -13.19 -17.86 -27.88
CA GLY A 167 -12.77 -18.06 -29.26
C GLY A 167 -13.34 -17.03 -30.25
N VAL A 168 -13.93 -15.93 -29.76
CA VAL A 168 -14.41 -14.84 -30.63
C VAL A 168 -13.21 -14.12 -31.24
N VAL A 169 -13.18 -14.02 -32.57
CA VAL A 169 -12.14 -13.26 -33.28
C VAL A 169 -12.34 -11.78 -32.97
N MET A 170 -11.37 -11.19 -32.27
CA MET A 170 -11.44 -9.79 -31.90
C MET A 170 -11.21 -8.90 -33.12
N ARG A 171 -12.04 -7.87 -33.24
CA ARG A 171 -11.96 -6.83 -34.25
C ARG A 171 -10.73 -6.02 -33.95
N THR A 172 -9.99 -5.74 -34.99
CA THR A 172 -8.80 -4.90 -34.99
C THR A 172 -9.20 -3.43 -34.91
N SER A 173 -8.23 -2.57 -34.58
CA SER A 173 -8.50 -1.12 -34.53
C SER A 173 -8.92 -0.52 -35.87
N THR A 174 -8.66 -1.22 -36.98
CA THR A 174 -9.11 -0.84 -38.33
C THR A 174 -10.58 -1.17 -38.56
N ASP A 175 -11.10 -2.25 -37.96
CA ASP A 175 -12.50 -2.64 -38.07
C ASP A 175 -13.45 -1.68 -37.33
N TYR A 176 -12.93 -0.99 -36.32
CA TYR A 176 -13.64 0.06 -35.58
C TYR A 176 -13.36 1.47 -36.07
N ALA A 177 -12.60 1.62 -37.17
CA ALA A 177 -12.44 2.93 -37.77
C ALA A 177 -13.82 3.37 -38.25
N THR A 178 -14.52 4.14 -37.41
CA THR A 178 -15.54 5.05 -37.87
C THR A 178 -14.94 5.74 -39.07
N VAL A 179 -15.65 5.77 -40.19
CA VAL A 179 -15.21 6.51 -41.37
C VAL A 179 -15.12 7.97 -40.93
N LEU A 180 -13.93 8.36 -40.48
CA LEU A 180 -13.63 9.70 -40.05
C LEU A 180 -13.60 10.51 -41.34
N ASN A 181 -14.49 11.50 -41.44
CA ASN A 181 -14.41 12.46 -42.51
C ASN A 181 -13.20 13.37 -42.23
N ASP A 182 -12.04 12.96 -42.73
CA ASP A 182 -10.75 13.62 -42.53
C ASP A 182 -10.85 15.15 -42.85
N ARG A 183 -11.65 15.52 -43.86
CA ARG A 183 -11.93 16.92 -44.22
C ARG A 183 -12.70 17.66 -43.13
N GLU A 184 -13.81 17.10 -42.65
CA GLU A 184 -14.63 17.72 -41.60
C GLU A 184 -13.84 17.90 -40.29
N ILE A 185 -13.01 16.91 -39.94
CA ILE A 185 -12.10 17.00 -38.78
C ILE A 185 -11.09 18.13 -38.96
N GLY A 186 -10.53 18.26 -40.16
CA GLY A 186 -9.65 19.36 -40.54
C GLY A 186 -10.30 20.73 -40.35
N ASP A 187 -11.49 20.92 -40.90
CA ASP A 187 -12.24 22.18 -40.81
C ASP A 187 -12.54 22.55 -39.34
N LYS A 188 -13.03 21.60 -38.53
CA LYS A 188 -13.28 21.85 -37.09
C LYS A 188 -12.00 22.10 -36.31
N TYR A 189 -10.88 21.47 -36.67
CA TYR A 189 -9.59 21.74 -36.02
C TYR A 189 -9.10 23.17 -36.31
N GLN A 190 -9.21 23.61 -37.56
CA GLN A 190 -8.78 24.94 -38.01
C GLN A 190 -9.60 26.07 -37.37
N THR A 191 -10.89 25.84 -37.08
CA THR A 191 -11.72 26.78 -36.29
C THR A 191 -11.34 26.87 -34.80
N GLY A 192 -10.29 26.18 -34.37
CA GLY A 192 -9.67 26.33 -33.05
C GLY A 192 -9.95 25.18 -32.08
N ARG A 193 -10.80 24.21 -32.42
CA ARG A 193 -11.12 23.05 -31.56
C ARG A 193 -9.87 22.23 -31.26
N SER A 194 -9.70 21.82 -29.99
CA SER A 194 -8.55 21.00 -29.59
C SER A 194 -8.70 19.54 -30.04
N LEU A 195 -7.58 18.82 -30.15
CA LEU A 195 -7.59 17.37 -30.45
C LEU A 195 -8.46 16.59 -29.47
N GLN A 196 -8.46 16.95 -28.17
CA GLN A 196 -9.30 16.29 -27.18
C GLN A 196 -10.79 16.59 -27.36
N SER A 197 -11.15 17.80 -27.78
CA SER A 197 -12.55 18.17 -28.03
C SER A 197 -13.10 17.36 -29.20
N LEU A 198 -12.33 17.25 -30.29
CA LEU A 198 -12.70 16.47 -31.47
C LEU A 198 -12.75 14.97 -31.12
N ALA A 199 -11.76 14.46 -30.38
CA ALA A 199 -11.73 13.07 -29.92
C ALA A 199 -13.01 12.69 -29.15
N ARG A 200 -13.49 13.56 -28.27
CA ARG A 200 -14.73 13.35 -27.51
C ARG A 200 -15.97 13.36 -28.40
N GLU A 201 -16.04 14.30 -29.34
CA GLU A 201 -17.18 14.45 -30.25
C GLU A 201 -17.34 13.22 -31.16
N TRP A 202 -16.24 12.69 -31.71
CA TRP A 202 -16.25 11.48 -32.55
C TRP A 202 -16.05 10.17 -31.78
N ARG A 203 -15.95 10.23 -30.44
CA ARG A 203 -15.72 9.07 -29.56
C ARG A 203 -14.50 8.22 -29.97
N VAL A 204 -13.43 8.88 -30.43
CA VAL A 204 -12.15 8.25 -30.77
C VAL A 204 -11.04 8.77 -29.87
N THR A 205 -9.85 8.19 -29.95
CA THR A 205 -8.68 8.72 -29.23
C THR A 205 -8.15 9.99 -29.91
N SER A 206 -7.49 10.87 -29.15
CA SER A 206 -6.84 12.05 -29.73
C SER A 206 -5.73 11.70 -30.74
N GLY A 207 -5.14 10.51 -30.62
CA GLY A 207 -4.19 9.98 -31.61
C GLY A 207 -4.84 9.72 -32.97
N ARG A 208 -6.04 9.11 -32.99
CA ARG A 208 -6.80 8.90 -34.22
C ARG A 208 -7.22 10.20 -34.91
N ILE A 209 -7.56 11.22 -34.14
CA ILE A 209 -7.79 12.57 -34.70
C ILE A 209 -6.50 13.14 -35.30
N ALA A 210 -5.36 12.96 -34.63
CA ALA A 210 -4.07 13.41 -35.17
C ALA A 210 -3.72 12.70 -36.50
N GLU A 211 -3.93 11.38 -36.59
CA GLU A 211 -3.77 10.61 -37.82
C GLU A 211 -4.71 11.10 -38.94
N ALA A 212 -5.97 11.42 -38.61
CA ALA A 212 -6.94 11.99 -39.56
C ALA A 212 -6.49 13.36 -40.08
N LEU A 213 -5.97 14.23 -39.20
CA LEU A 213 -5.40 15.51 -39.61
C LEU A 213 -4.16 15.34 -40.50
N ASP A 214 -3.29 14.37 -40.17
CA ASP A 214 -2.10 14.08 -40.97
C ASP A 214 -2.50 13.57 -42.38
N ARG A 215 -3.53 12.71 -42.50
CA ARG A 215 -4.10 12.28 -43.80
C ARG A 215 -4.78 13.40 -44.57
N ALA A 216 -5.44 14.33 -43.88
CA ALA A 216 -6.05 15.52 -44.47
C ALA A 216 -5.03 16.59 -44.91
N GLY A 217 -3.73 16.39 -44.60
CA GLY A 217 -2.69 17.39 -44.85
C GLY A 217 -2.81 18.65 -43.97
N VAL A 218 -3.53 18.57 -42.85
CA VAL A 218 -3.73 19.71 -41.94
C VAL A 218 -2.59 19.77 -40.93
N PRO A 219 -1.76 20.84 -40.93
CA PRO A 219 -0.63 20.94 -40.01
C PRO A 219 -1.13 21.05 -38.56
N ARG A 220 -0.62 20.17 -37.70
CA ARG A 220 -0.94 20.19 -36.27
C ARG A 220 -0.31 21.42 -35.60
N ARG A 221 -1.08 22.12 -34.77
CA ARG A 221 -0.56 23.16 -33.87
C ARG A 221 0.54 22.54 -33.00
N LYS A 222 1.67 23.24 -32.88
CA LYS A 222 2.75 22.84 -31.97
C LYS A 222 2.11 22.58 -30.59
N PRO A 223 2.42 21.46 -29.92
CA PRO A 223 1.90 21.21 -28.59
C PRO A 223 2.20 22.45 -27.75
N GLY A 224 1.16 23.04 -27.18
CA GLY A 224 1.34 24.19 -26.31
C GLY A 224 2.39 23.81 -25.28
N ARG A 225 3.39 24.69 -25.05
CA ARG A 225 4.45 24.48 -24.06
C ARG A 225 3.74 23.97 -22.80
N SER A 226 3.94 22.69 -22.45
CA SER A 226 3.36 22.13 -21.23
C SER A 226 3.62 23.15 -20.15
N SER A 227 2.61 23.57 -19.41
CA SER A 227 2.69 24.74 -18.53
C SER A 227 3.77 24.53 -17.45
N ASN A 228 5.04 24.73 -17.81
CA ASN A 228 6.18 24.66 -16.92
C ASN A 228 6.05 25.74 -15.84
N ARG A 229 5.25 26.79 -16.08
CA ARG A 229 4.84 27.74 -15.04
C ARG A 229 4.21 27.08 -13.81
N ALA A 230 3.44 26.00 -13.98
CA ALA A 230 2.89 25.27 -12.85
C ALA A 230 3.99 24.53 -12.05
N HIS A 231 5.08 24.15 -12.73
CA HIS A 231 6.23 23.48 -12.13
C HIS A 231 7.22 24.47 -11.49
N GLU A 232 7.31 25.70 -12.01
CA GLU A 232 8.14 26.76 -11.43
C GLU A 232 7.67 27.14 -10.02
N GLY A 233 6.36 27.29 -9.81
CA GLY A 233 5.78 27.50 -8.48
C GLY A 233 5.98 26.31 -7.53
N GLU A 234 5.85 25.07 -8.04
CA GLU A 234 6.12 23.85 -7.27
C GLU A 234 7.57 23.77 -6.79
N ASN A 235 8.53 23.98 -7.70
CA ASN A 235 9.95 23.87 -7.37
C ASN A 235 10.36 24.97 -6.38
N ARG A 236 9.90 26.21 -6.60
CA ARG A 236 10.20 27.32 -5.69
C ARG A 236 9.64 27.07 -4.30
N ALA A 237 8.39 26.60 -4.19
CA ALA A 237 7.78 26.29 -2.91
C ALA A 237 8.54 25.18 -2.17
N ARG A 238 8.92 24.11 -2.89
CA ARG A 238 9.73 23.00 -2.37
C ARG A 238 11.06 23.50 -1.81
N GLU A 239 11.81 24.30 -2.57
CA GLU A 239 13.09 24.86 -2.12
C GLU A 239 12.96 25.64 -0.80
N ILE A 240 11.94 26.50 -0.69
CA ILE A 240 11.70 27.30 0.51
C ILE A 240 11.43 26.40 1.72
N VAL A 241 10.54 25.41 1.59
CA VAL A 241 10.20 24.49 2.68
C VAL A 241 11.38 23.58 3.05
N TYR A 242 12.18 23.15 2.08
CA TYR A 242 13.38 22.37 2.31
C TYR A 242 14.45 23.14 3.08
N ALA A 243 14.60 24.44 2.78
CA ALA A 243 15.49 25.32 3.52
C ALA A 243 14.99 25.53 4.95
N ARG A 244 13.69 25.83 5.12
CA ARG A 244 13.03 25.99 6.43
C ARG A 244 13.17 24.75 7.32
N SER A 245 12.92 23.56 6.77
CA SER A 245 12.96 22.31 7.52
C SER A 245 14.38 21.82 7.81
N GLY A 246 15.40 22.35 7.13
CA GLY A 246 16.75 21.77 7.11
C GLY A 246 16.76 20.33 6.59
N ARG A 247 15.79 19.95 5.73
CA ARG A 247 15.54 18.57 5.27
C ARG A 247 15.23 17.57 6.39
N VAL A 248 14.78 18.04 7.55
CA VAL A 248 14.34 17.20 8.66
C VAL A 248 12.81 17.18 8.68
N CYS A 249 12.21 16.03 8.99
CA CYS A 249 10.76 15.90 9.04
C CYS A 249 10.16 16.88 10.04
N GLU A 250 9.39 17.84 9.52
CA GLU A 250 8.72 18.90 10.30
C GLU A 250 7.66 18.34 11.25
N ARG A 251 7.22 17.09 11.09
CA ARG A 251 6.28 16.46 12.03
C ARG A 251 6.95 15.70 13.16
N CYS A 252 8.04 14.97 12.90
CA CYS A 252 8.56 14.00 13.85
C CYS A 252 9.99 14.22 14.27
N SER A 253 10.74 15.14 13.65
CA SER A 253 12.16 15.47 13.90
C SER A 253 13.18 14.32 13.83
N ASN A 254 12.73 13.07 13.65
CA ASN A 254 13.54 11.86 13.82
C ASN A 254 14.01 11.23 12.51
N ALA A 255 13.68 11.82 11.38
CA ALA A 255 14.03 11.30 10.07
C ALA A 255 14.21 12.44 9.08
N ARG A 256 15.02 12.19 8.04
CA ARG A 256 15.11 13.04 6.88
C ARG A 256 13.73 13.15 6.23
N ALA A 257 13.34 14.37 5.87
CA ALA A 257 12.15 14.61 5.08
C ALA A 257 12.41 14.26 3.61
N THR A 258 11.48 13.53 3.01
CA THR A 258 11.61 13.02 1.64
C THR A 258 10.38 13.33 0.80
N GLU A 259 9.29 13.74 1.43
CA GLU A 259 7.99 13.96 0.82
C GLU A 259 7.50 15.37 1.11
N TRP A 260 7.00 16.03 0.07
CA TRP A 260 6.23 17.26 0.24
C TRP A 260 4.79 16.91 0.58
N HIS A 261 4.25 17.52 1.63
CA HIS A 261 2.84 17.37 2.03
C HIS A 261 2.09 18.69 1.88
N HIS A 262 0.93 18.64 1.22
CA HIS A 262 0.01 19.78 1.17
C HIS A 262 -0.87 19.80 2.42
N ARG A 263 -0.88 20.91 3.15
CA ARG A 263 -1.80 21.11 4.28
C ARG A 263 -3.24 21.20 3.79
N LYS A 264 -3.50 22.07 2.82
CA LYS A 264 -4.75 22.12 2.04
C LYS A 264 -4.55 21.37 0.74
N ASN A 265 -5.33 20.31 0.54
CA ASN A 265 -5.18 19.43 -0.63
C ASN A 265 -5.34 20.21 -1.95
N ARG A 266 -4.62 19.79 -3.00
CA ARG A 266 -4.73 20.39 -4.33
C ARG A 266 -6.14 20.31 -4.91
N SER A 267 -6.86 19.21 -4.68
CA SER A 267 -8.27 19.04 -5.06
C SER A 267 -9.22 20.00 -4.34
N GLN A 268 -8.76 20.62 -3.25
CA GLN A 268 -9.49 21.63 -2.47
C GLN A 268 -8.97 23.05 -2.75
N GLY A 269 -8.24 23.24 -3.85
CA GLY A 269 -7.68 24.54 -4.23
C GLY A 269 -6.36 24.89 -3.53
N GLY A 270 -5.69 23.94 -2.88
CA GLY A 270 -4.37 24.14 -2.30
C GLY A 270 -3.32 24.50 -3.36
N LYS A 271 -2.59 25.59 -3.13
CA LYS A 271 -1.51 26.07 -4.01
C LYS A 271 -0.16 25.47 -3.59
N TRP A 272 0.79 25.45 -4.53
CA TRP A 272 2.20 25.19 -4.25
C TRP A 272 2.86 26.46 -3.70
N CYS A 273 2.80 26.63 -2.38
CA CYS A 273 3.39 27.76 -1.65
C CYS A 273 3.89 27.28 -0.29
N ALA A 274 4.89 27.96 0.28
CA ALA A 274 5.61 27.48 1.46
C ALA A 274 4.72 27.37 2.71
N ASN A 275 3.75 28.27 2.87
CA ASN A 275 2.79 28.25 3.98
C ASN A 275 1.76 27.10 3.89
N ASN A 276 1.59 26.50 2.71
CA ASN A 276 0.73 25.34 2.48
C ASN A 276 1.51 24.01 2.43
N GLY A 277 2.84 24.06 2.46
CA GLY A 277 3.72 22.90 2.37
C GLY A 277 4.29 22.49 3.72
N LEU A 278 4.41 21.18 3.94
CA LEU A 278 5.24 20.59 4.99
C LEU A 278 6.29 19.65 4.38
N ASP A 279 7.49 19.62 4.95
CA ASP A 279 8.54 18.66 4.62
C ASP A 279 8.45 17.45 5.55
N LEU A 280 7.95 16.32 5.06
CA LEU A 280 7.68 15.14 5.88
C LEU A 280 8.54 13.95 5.45
N CYS A 281 8.88 13.08 6.39
CA CYS A 281 9.37 11.74 6.05
C CYS A 281 8.21 10.88 5.55
N ALA A 282 8.50 9.89 4.69
CA ALA A 282 7.48 9.05 4.07
C ALA A 282 6.45 8.44 5.06
N PRO A 283 6.84 7.91 6.25
CA PRO A 283 5.86 7.41 7.22
C PRO A 283 4.93 8.50 7.77
N CYS A 284 5.44 9.71 8.00
CA CYS A 284 4.64 10.83 8.51
C CYS A 284 3.69 11.35 7.43
N HIS A 285 4.17 11.45 6.19
CA HIS A 285 3.34 11.82 5.04
C HIS A 285 2.18 10.83 4.84
N LEU A 286 2.46 9.53 4.78
CA LEU A 286 1.43 8.50 4.63
C LEU A 286 0.39 8.55 5.75
N ASP A 287 0.85 8.74 6.99
CA ASP A 287 -0.02 8.79 8.16
C ASP A 287 -0.97 10.00 8.13
N VAL A 288 -0.50 11.18 7.70
CA VAL A 288 -1.36 12.37 7.53
C VAL A 288 -2.32 12.20 6.34
N THR A 289 -1.85 11.64 5.22
CA THR A 289 -2.66 11.49 4.00
C THR A 289 -3.78 10.46 4.15
N ASN A 290 -3.53 9.31 4.79
CA ASN A 290 -4.56 8.27 4.96
C ASN A 290 -5.52 8.58 6.12
N THR A 291 -5.13 9.44 7.06
CA THR A 291 -5.84 9.82 8.30
C THR A 291 -6.20 8.68 9.26
N ASN A 292 -6.65 7.50 8.79
CA ASN A 292 -7.11 6.36 9.60
C ASN A 292 -8.08 6.80 10.73
N GLY A 293 -9.00 7.71 10.42
CA GLY A 293 -9.96 8.26 11.38
C GLY A 293 -9.44 9.42 12.26
N LYS A 294 -8.16 9.80 12.13
CA LYS A 294 -7.52 10.87 12.93
C LYS A 294 -7.55 12.25 12.27
N ARG A 295 -8.50 12.48 11.36
CA ARG A 295 -8.56 13.73 10.59
C ARG A 295 -8.68 14.95 11.50
N ALA A 296 -9.58 14.91 12.50
CA ALA A 296 -9.76 16.01 13.45
C ALA A 296 -8.46 16.34 14.19
N GLU A 297 -7.76 15.32 14.70
CA GLU A 297 -6.45 15.49 15.36
C GLU A 297 -5.42 16.19 14.46
N TYR A 298 -5.43 15.90 13.15
CA TYR A 298 -4.49 16.51 12.20
C TYR A 298 -4.91 17.91 11.76
N GLU A 299 -6.20 18.21 11.77
CA GLU A 299 -6.72 19.57 11.57
C GLU A 299 -6.39 20.46 12.77
N ASP A 300 -6.55 19.95 14.00
CA ASP A 300 -6.16 20.66 15.24
C ASP A 300 -4.66 20.97 15.28
N LYS A 301 -3.83 20.04 14.80
CA LYS A 301 -2.37 20.24 14.69
C LYS A 301 -1.96 21.07 13.47
N GLY A 302 -2.92 21.48 12.63
CA GLY A 302 -2.68 22.27 11.42
C GLY A 302 -1.94 21.53 10.31
N TRP A 303 -1.81 20.20 10.37
CA TRP A 303 -1.20 19.39 9.30
C TRP A 303 -2.15 19.16 8.13
N ILE A 304 -3.45 19.29 8.37
CA ILE A 304 -4.51 19.33 7.37
C ILE A 304 -5.28 20.64 7.55
N VAL A 305 -5.59 21.32 6.44
CA VAL A 305 -6.35 22.57 6.44
C VAL A 305 -7.62 22.35 5.60
N PRO A 306 -8.82 22.55 6.17
CA PRO A 306 -10.09 22.44 5.45
C PRO A 306 -10.17 23.38 4.24
N SER A 307 -11.03 23.04 3.27
CA SER A 307 -11.18 23.79 2.02
C SER A 307 -11.57 25.27 2.21
N HIS A 308 -12.27 25.62 3.29
CA HIS A 308 -12.74 26.97 3.59
C HIS A 308 -11.73 27.82 4.39
N ARG A 309 -10.63 27.23 4.87
CA ARG A 309 -9.59 27.98 5.62
C ARG A 309 -8.39 28.30 4.73
N ASP A 310 -7.71 29.37 5.08
CA ASP A 310 -6.42 29.77 4.50
C ASP A 310 -5.28 29.11 5.28
N PRO A 311 -4.41 28.30 4.63
CA PRO A 311 -3.23 27.74 5.29
C PRO A 311 -2.33 28.76 5.99
N ALA A 312 -2.24 29.99 5.48
CA ALA A 312 -1.42 31.06 6.07
C ALA A 312 -1.91 31.47 7.47
N ALA A 313 -3.21 31.35 7.72
CA ALA A 313 -3.86 31.77 8.96
C ALA A 313 -4.09 30.62 9.96
N VAL A 314 -3.67 29.41 9.63
CA VAL A 314 -3.81 28.23 10.51
C VAL A 314 -2.43 27.89 11.09
N PRO A 315 -2.25 27.98 12.42
CA PRO A 315 -1.03 27.49 13.07
C PRO A 315 -0.80 26.01 12.77
N ALA A 316 0.46 25.61 12.64
CA ALA A 316 0.86 24.22 12.48
C ALA A 316 1.83 23.82 13.59
N LEU A 317 1.58 22.68 14.24
CA LEU A 317 2.50 22.09 15.19
C LEU A 317 3.63 21.41 14.43
N ILE A 318 4.80 22.06 14.31
CA ILE A 318 5.94 21.51 13.60
C ILE A 318 7.21 21.56 14.43
N TYR A 319 8.19 20.74 14.03
CA TYR A 319 9.58 20.87 14.41
C TYR A 319 10.26 21.88 13.49
N HIS A 320 10.93 22.86 14.09
CA HIS A 320 11.84 23.77 13.41
C HIS A 320 13.22 23.72 14.08
N PRO A 321 14.35 23.69 13.34
CA PRO A 321 15.68 23.54 13.94
C PRO A 321 16.04 24.57 15.03
N SER A 322 15.54 25.81 14.93
CA SER A 322 15.83 26.87 15.91
C SER A 322 14.85 26.95 17.09
N ILE A 323 13.67 26.33 17.01
CA ILE A 323 12.59 26.49 18.01
C ILE A 323 12.24 25.15 18.69
N GLY A 324 12.50 24.02 18.03
CA GLY A 324 12.00 22.73 18.47
C GLY A 324 10.57 22.49 17.99
N HIS A 325 9.77 21.74 18.75
CA HIS A 325 8.36 21.46 18.43
C HIS A 325 7.45 22.53 19.02
N ASP A 326 6.80 23.33 18.18
CA ASP A 326 5.85 24.34 18.61
C ASP A 326 4.78 24.64 17.55
N TYR A 327 3.71 25.34 17.93
CA TYR A 327 2.74 25.89 17.01
C TYR A 327 3.27 27.19 16.40
N VAL A 328 3.40 27.18 15.07
CA VAL A 328 3.86 28.34 14.31
C VAL A 328 2.93 28.65 13.15
N LEU A 329 2.86 29.93 12.79
CA LEU A 329 2.37 30.38 11.50
C LEU A 329 3.50 30.23 10.47
N LEU A 330 3.18 29.61 9.34
CA LEU A 330 4.11 29.41 8.24
C LEU A 330 3.96 30.57 7.25
N MET A 331 5.06 31.28 6.97
CA MET A 331 5.06 32.41 6.05
C MET A 331 5.41 31.97 4.61
N GLU A 332 5.09 32.81 3.63
CA GLU A 332 5.33 32.51 2.22
C GLU A 332 6.82 32.49 1.83
N ASP A 333 7.63 33.26 2.55
CA ASP A 333 9.10 33.31 2.39
C ASP A 333 9.84 32.15 3.08
N GLY A 334 9.12 31.28 3.79
CA GLY A 334 9.66 30.16 4.55
C GLY A 334 10.03 30.47 5.99
N SER A 335 9.89 31.73 6.43
CA SER A 335 10.03 32.05 7.85
C SER A 335 8.87 31.45 8.66
N VAL A 336 9.09 31.31 9.97
CA VAL A 336 8.10 30.84 10.94
C VAL A 336 7.88 31.91 11.99
N GLN A 337 6.63 32.13 12.38
CA GLN A 337 6.27 33.02 13.48
C GLN A 337 5.59 32.18 14.57
N LEU A 338 6.00 32.33 15.83
CA LEU A 338 5.29 31.68 16.93
C LEU A 338 3.81 32.08 16.89
N ALA A 339 2.92 31.10 16.87
CA ALA A 339 1.51 31.39 16.84
C ALA A 339 1.11 32.05 18.17
N PRO A 340 0.23 33.07 18.15
CA PRO A 340 -0.31 33.61 19.38
C PRO A 340 -1.00 32.48 20.15
N TRP A 341 -0.64 32.35 21.42
CA TRP A 341 -1.08 31.26 22.27
C TRP A 341 -2.62 31.16 22.22
N PRO A 342 -3.21 30.00 21.92
CA PRO A 342 -4.65 29.89 21.86
C PRO A 342 -5.19 29.93 23.28
N ASN A 343 -5.64 31.09 23.77
CA ASN A 343 -6.11 31.46 25.14
C ASN A 343 -7.02 30.47 25.94
N SER A 344 -7.04 29.15 25.69
CA SER A 344 -7.90 28.18 26.37
C SER A 344 -7.38 26.73 26.46
N SER A 345 -6.12 26.41 26.14
CA SER A 345 -5.62 25.02 26.26
C SER A 345 -4.94 24.74 27.62
N ILE A 346 -5.73 24.39 28.64
CA ILE A 346 -5.24 23.88 29.94
C ILE A 346 -4.25 22.72 29.69
N GLY A 347 -3.01 22.83 30.19
CA GLY A 347 -2.03 21.75 30.22
C GLY A 347 -0.68 22.05 29.56
N HIS A 348 0.01 23.12 29.96
CA HIS A 348 1.41 23.34 29.56
C HIS A 348 2.34 22.32 30.26
N PRO A 349 3.39 21.80 29.61
CA PRO A 349 4.42 21.01 30.30
C PRO A 349 5.18 21.80 31.38
N ASP A 350 5.25 23.14 31.28
CA ASP A 350 5.78 24.00 32.36
C ASP A 350 4.77 24.29 33.49
N ASP A 351 3.48 23.92 33.31
CA ASP A 351 2.48 23.92 34.40
C ASP A 351 2.48 22.59 35.19
N LEU A 352 3.31 21.63 34.80
CA LEU A 352 3.58 20.46 35.63
C LEU A 352 4.52 20.89 36.76
N PRO A 353 4.22 20.59 38.04
CA PRO A 353 5.14 20.91 39.13
C PRO A 353 6.49 20.29 38.82
N THR A 354 7.51 21.14 38.68
CA THR A 354 8.89 20.70 38.57
C THR A 354 9.21 19.92 39.85
N ARG A 355 9.54 18.63 39.68
CA ARG A 355 9.96 17.79 40.80
C ARG A 355 11.22 18.43 41.39
N GLN A 356 11.12 19.01 42.58
CA GLN A 356 12.29 19.53 43.27
C GLN A 356 13.31 18.39 43.44
N PRO A 357 14.61 18.65 43.24
CA PRO A 357 15.63 17.64 43.49
C PRO A 357 15.55 17.19 44.95
N ASP A 358 15.45 15.88 45.18
CA ASP A 358 15.53 15.28 46.51
C ASP A 358 16.84 15.72 47.17
N THR A 359 16.76 16.61 48.17
CA THR A 359 17.90 17.09 48.96
C THR A 359 18.39 16.07 49.99
N THR A 360 17.99 14.80 49.90
CA THR A 360 18.39 13.74 50.84
C THR A 360 19.59 12.93 50.35
N ALA A 361 20.70 13.62 50.11
CA ALA A 361 22.02 12.97 50.00
C ALA A 361 23.07 13.86 50.67
N GLY A 362 23.19 13.72 51.99
CA GLY A 362 24.21 14.44 52.76
C GLY A 362 24.06 14.30 54.27
N ALA A 363 24.20 13.07 54.80
CA ALA A 363 24.68 12.82 56.16
C ALA A 363 24.83 11.30 56.39
N ALA A 364 26.02 10.76 56.11
CA ALA A 364 26.64 9.64 56.81
C ALA A 364 28.06 9.44 56.26
#